data_AF-A0AAV5U3K7-F1
#
_entry.id   AF-A0AAV5U3K7-F1
#
_cell.length_a   1.000
_cell.length_b   1.000
_cell.length_c   1.000
_cell.angle_alpha   90.00
_cell.angle_beta   90.00
_cell.angle_gamma   90.00
#
_symmetry.space_group_name_H-M   'P 1'
#
loop_
_entity.id
_entity.type
_entity.pdbx_description
1 polymer ?
#
loop_
_entity_poly.entity_id
_entity_poly.type
_entity_poly.pdbx_seq_one_letter_code
_entity_poly.pdbx_strand_id
1 'polypeptide(L)'
;QNGVSKLTAARETVAKMQKKAAKKSKLLAEKQGEADVALSAITQSMSGATDQKMSMEELKATTEKENVKIEEQKKIIDEQLSEVEPLIAEAREAVGSIKSESLSEIRSLRAPPEAVRDILQAVLLFMGILDTSWEAMRKFLAKSGVKEEIINFDAHRITSDVHKKV
;
A
#
# COMPACT_ATOMS: atom_id res chain seq x y z
N GLN A 1 51.66 -24.14 81.70
CA GLN A 1 50.71 -24.77 80.75
C GLN A 1 49.86 -23.77 79.95
N ASN A 2 49.74 -22.49 80.34
CA ASN A 2 48.87 -21.50 79.66
C ASN A 2 49.40 -20.92 78.34
N GLY A 3 50.70 -21.07 78.02
CA GLY A 3 51.29 -20.56 76.76
C GLY A 3 51.01 -21.47 75.56
N VAL A 4 51.06 -22.78 75.77
CA VAL A 4 50.81 -23.77 74.71
C VAL A 4 49.34 -23.76 74.29
N SER A 5 48.39 -23.66 75.23
CA SER A 5 46.96 -23.60 74.89
C SER A 5 46.59 -22.35 74.08
N LYS A 6 47.17 -21.18 74.39
CA LYS A 6 46.97 -19.95 73.60
C LYS A 6 47.57 -20.05 72.19
N LEU A 7 48.72 -20.70 72.04
CA LEU A 7 49.32 -20.98 70.73
C LEU A 7 48.44 -21.92 69.89
N THR A 8 47.88 -22.96 70.51
CA THR A 8 46.95 -23.88 69.85
C THR A 8 45.65 -23.18 69.45
N ALA A 9 45.06 -22.37 70.33
CA ALA A 9 43.86 -21.58 70.04
C ALA A 9 44.09 -20.53 68.93
N ALA A 10 45.25 -19.86 68.94
CA ALA A 10 45.62 -18.92 67.87
C ALA A 10 45.77 -19.65 66.52
N ARG A 11 46.41 -20.83 66.52
CA ARG A 11 46.57 -21.67 65.32
C ARG A 11 45.22 -22.14 64.76
N GLU A 12 44.29 -22.56 65.60
CA GLU A 12 42.93 -22.90 65.20
C GLU A 12 42.17 -21.70 64.64
N THR A 13 42.32 -20.53 65.25
CA THR A 13 41.67 -19.30 64.79
C THR A 13 42.20 -18.87 63.42
N VAL A 14 43.52 -18.91 63.21
CA VAL A 14 44.15 -18.63 61.91
C VAL A 14 43.70 -19.65 60.86
N ALA A 15 43.66 -20.95 61.19
CA ALA A 15 43.17 -21.98 60.28
C ALA A 15 41.69 -21.75 59.89
N LYS A 16 40.84 -21.35 60.86
CA LYS A 16 39.43 -21.01 60.63
C LYS A 16 39.27 -19.75 59.77
N MET A 17 40.13 -18.75 59.96
CA MET A 17 40.16 -17.53 59.14
C MET A 17 40.61 -17.83 57.70
N GLN A 18 41.67 -18.62 57.51
CA GLN A 18 42.11 -19.05 56.17
C GLN A 18 41.01 -19.82 55.43
N LYS A 19 40.33 -20.75 56.13
CA LYS A 19 39.21 -21.52 55.55
C LYS A 19 38.02 -20.62 55.17
N LYS A 20 37.73 -19.59 55.98
CA LYS A 20 36.70 -18.58 55.66
C LYS A 20 37.11 -17.67 54.51
N ALA A 21 38.37 -17.23 54.46
CA ALA A 21 38.90 -16.40 53.38
C ALA A 21 38.86 -17.15 52.05
N ALA A 22 39.27 -18.42 52.02
CA ALA A 22 39.18 -19.27 50.83
C ALA A 22 37.73 -19.43 50.33
N LYS A 23 36.76 -19.66 51.24
CA LYS A 23 35.34 -19.72 50.90
C LYS A 23 34.81 -18.39 50.33
N LYS A 24 35.14 -17.26 50.97
CA LYS A 24 34.72 -15.93 50.50
C LYS A 24 35.37 -15.56 49.17
N SER A 25 36.64 -15.91 48.95
CA SER A 25 37.33 -15.69 47.68
C SER A 25 36.67 -16.46 46.54
N LYS A 26 36.27 -17.71 46.78
CA LYS A 26 35.56 -18.52 45.78
C LYS A 26 34.18 -17.93 45.45
N LEU A 27 33.41 -17.54 46.48
CA LEU A 27 32.11 -16.91 46.31
C LEU A 27 32.22 -15.54 45.59
N LEU A 28 33.26 -14.76 45.89
CA LEU A 28 33.50 -13.48 45.23
C LEU A 28 33.81 -13.67 43.74
N ALA A 29 34.66 -14.65 43.40
CA ALA A 29 34.98 -14.97 42.01
C ALA A 29 33.73 -15.44 41.23
N GLU A 30 32.88 -16.24 41.87
CA GLU A 30 31.62 -16.71 41.27
C GLU A 30 30.65 -15.54 41.03
N LYS A 31 30.49 -14.65 42.01
CA LYS A 31 29.63 -13.46 41.88
C LYS A 31 30.19 -12.42 40.90
N GLN A 32 31.51 -12.28 40.81
CA GLN A 32 32.14 -11.44 39.80
C GLN A 32 31.87 -11.99 38.39
N GLY A 33 32.00 -13.31 38.19
CA GLY A 33 31.68 -13.94 36.91
C GLY A 33 30.20 -13.77 36.52
N GLU A 34 29.27 -13.93 37.45
CA GLU A 34 27.84 -13.64 37.22
C GLU A 34 27.61 -12.17 36.80
N ALA A 35 28.28 -11.23 37.47
CA ALA A 35 28.16 -9.80 37.16
C ALA A 35 28.73 -9.46 35.77
N ASP A 36 29.88 -10.04 35.40
CA ASP A 36 30.50 -9.84 34.09
C ASP A 36 29.62 -10.38 32.96
N VAL A 37 28.99 -11.55 33.16
CA VAL A 37 28.00 -12.12 32.22
C VAL A 37 26.79 -11.20 32.07
N ALA A 38 26.25 -10.68 33.18
CA ALA A 38 25.13 -9.76 33.14
C ALA A 38 25.48 -8.45 32.42
N LEU A 39 26.68 -7.91 32.67
CA LEU A 39 27.16 -6.69 32.02
C LEU A 39 27.33 -6.86 30.51
N SER A 40 27.84 -8.03 30.09
CA SER A 40 27.95 -8.42 28.68
C SER A 40 26.59 -8.50 28.00
N ALA A 41 25.61 -9.16 28.64
CA ALA A 41 24.25 -9.26 28.12
C ALA A 41 23.55 -7.89 27.99
N ILE A 42 23.75 -6.99 28.97
CA ILE A 42 23.25 -5.61 28.91
C ILE A 42 23.89 -4.87 27.73
N THR A 43 25.21 -4.98 27.56
CA THR A 43 25.94 -4.31 26.49
C THR A 43 25.43 -4.77 25.11
N GLN A 44 25.24 -6.07 24.93
CA GLN A 44 24.71 -6.64 23.69
C GLN A 44 23.27 -6.18 23.41
N SER A 45 22.42 -6.13 24.46
CA SER A 45 21.05 -5.64 24.35
C SER A 45 20.99 -4.16 24.00
N MET A 46 21.85 -3.34 24.62
CA MET A 46 21.96 -1.91 24.33
C MET A 46 22.41 -1.64 22.90
N SER A 47 23.42 -2.37 22.39
CA SER A 47 23.86 -2.28 20.99
C SER A 47 22.74 -2.62 20.01
N GLY A 48 22.02 -3.73 20.25
CA GLY A 48 20.90 -4.13 19.39
C GLY A 48 19.78 -3.09 19.38
N ALA A 49 19.46 -2.50 20.53
CA ALA A 49 18.45 -1.44 20.64
C ALA A 49 18.88 -0.15 19.92
N THR A 50 20.17 0.23 19.97
CA THR A 50 20.67 1.39 19.24
C THR A 50 20.63 1.18 17.74
N ASP A 51 21.01 -0.01 17.25
CA ASP A 51 20.98 -0.33 15.82
C ASP A 51 19.55 -0.33 15.27
N GLN A 52 18.61 -0.92 16.03
CA GLN A 52 17.19 -0.87 15.68
C GLN A 52 16.64 0.56 15.64
N LYS A 53 17.04 1.40 16.60
CA LYS A 53 16.62 2.80 16.63
C LYS A 53 17.13 3.56 15.39
N MET A 54 18.40 3.41 15.04
CA MET A 54 18.96 4.05 13.83
C MET A 54 18.25 3.58 12.56
N SER A 55 18.03 2.27 12.42
CA SER A 55 17.30 1.72 11.27
C SER A 55 15.85 2.24 11.19
N MET A 56 15.17 2.38 12.33
CA MET A 56 13.83 2.98 12.38
C MET A 56 13.84 4.46 11.98
N GLU A 57 14.83 5.24 12.41
CA GLU A 57 14.95 6.65 12.03
C GLU A 57 15.23 6.80 10.53
N GLU A 58 16.09 5.97 9.94
CA GLU A 58 16.35 5.93 8.50
C GLU A 58 15.12 5.51 7.69
N LEU A 59 14.42 4.47 8.14
CA LEU A 59 13.18 4.01 7.50
C LEU A 59 12.13 5.12 7.53
N LYS A 60 11.94 5.76 8.68
CA LYS A 60 11.00 6.89 8.83
C LYS A 60 11.36 8.04 7.90
N ALA A 61 12.63 8.40 7.80
CA ALA A 61 13.09 9.44 6.89
C ALA A 61 12.85 9.08 5.41
N THR A 62 12.98 7.81 5.05
CA THR A 62 12.72 7.32 3.68
C THR A 62 11.22 7.33 3.38
N THR A 63 10.39 6.82 4.29
CA THR A 63 8.93 6.84 4.17
C THR A 63 8.39 8.26 4.04
N GLU A 64 8.92 9.21 4.81
CA GLU A 64 8.50 10.61 4.71
C GLU A 64 8.79 11.18 3.32
N LYS A 65 9.97 10.90 2.75
CA LYS A 65 10.32 11.33 1.38
C LYS A 65 9.41 10.70 0.33
N GLU A 66 9.05 9.43 0.49
CA GLU A 66 8.13 8.75 -0.43
C GLU A 66 6.71 9.29 -0.30
N ASN A 67 6.23 9.55 0.92
CA ASN A 67 4.92 10.17 1.15
C ASN A 67 4.82 11.54 0.47
N VAL A 68 5.86 12.39 0.56
CA VAL A 68 5.87 13.68 -0.12
C VAL A 68 5.74 13.52 -1.64
N LYS A 69 6.45 12.55 -2.24
CA LYS A 69 6.35 12.28 -3.69
C LYS A 69 4.96 11.77 -4.07
N ILE A 70 4.39 10.88 -3.28
CA ILE A 70 3.04 10.35 -3.50
C ILE A 70 2.02 11.49 -3.44
N GLU A 71 2.14 12.38 -2.44
CA GLU A 71 1.21 13.50 -2.29
C GLU A 71 1.32 14.50 -3.45
N GLU A 72 2.54 14.77 -3.94
CA GLU A 72 2.76 15.60 -5.12
C GLU A 72 2.15 14.98 -6.38
N GLN A 73 2.39 13.69 -6.63
CA GLN A 73 1.81 12.98 -7.76
C GLN A 73 0.28 12.92 -7.67
N LYS A 74 -0.24 12.65 -6.48
CA LYS A 74 -1.68 12.62 -6.22
C LYS A 74 -2.31 13.97 -6.52
N LYS A 75 -1.68 15.07 -6.08
CA LYS A 75 -2.18 16.42 -6.36
C LYS A 75 -2.28 16.69 -7.87
N ILE A 76 -1.27 16.29 -8.65
CA ILE A 76 -1.29 16.45 -10.12
C ILE A 76 -2.43 15.64 -10.73
N ILE A 77 -2.61 14.38 -10.29
CA ILE A 77 -3.68 13.51 -10.77
C ILE A 77 -5.04 14.08 -10.39
N ASP A 78 -5.22 14.51 -9.14
CA ASP A 78 -6.47 15.09 -8.63
C ASP A 78 -6.84 16.38 -9.38
N GLU A 79 -5.85 17.22 -9.72
CA GLU A 79 -6.06 18.41 -10.54
C GLU A 79 -6.54 18.05 -11.96
N GLN A 80 -5.86 17.13 -12.64
CA GLN A 80 -6.27 16.64 -13.95
C GLN A 80 -7.66 15.98 -13.91
N LEU A 81 -7.95 15.22 -12.86
CA LEU A 81 -9.21 14.54 -12.68
C LEU A 81 -10.35 15.54 -12.41
N SER A 82 -10.08 16.61 -11.66
CA SER A 82 -11.07 17.65 -11.36
C SER A 82 -11.56 18.41 -12.60
N GLU A 83 -10.75 18.51 -13.64
CA GLU A 83 -11.15 19.10 -14.92
C GLU A 83 -11.99 18.13 -15.77
N VAL A 84 -11.68 16.83 -15.70
CA VAL A 84 -12.29 15.80 -16.57
C VAL A 84 -13.56 15.20 -15.98
N GLU A 85 -13.63 15.00 -14.66
CA GLU A 85 -14.81 14.50 -13.95
C GLU A 85 -16.11 15.24 -14.27
N PRO A 86 -16.17 16.59 -14.23
CA PRO A 86 -17.40 17.31 -14.53
C PRO A 86 -17.82 17.12 -15.99
N LEU A 87 -16.87 17.08 -16.93
CA LEU A 87 -17.17 16.84 -18.34
C LEU A 87 -17.75 15.43 -18.57
N ILE A 88 -17.21 14.43 -17.88
CA ILE A 88 -17.73 13.06 -17.92
C ILE A 88 -19.12 12.99 -17.28
N ALA A 89 -19.33 13.66 -16.14
CA ALA A 89 -20.61 13.69 -15.45
C ALA A 89 -21.70 14.35 -16.31
N GLU A 90 -21.39 15.51 -16.92
CA GLU A 90 -22.27 16.21 -17.85
C GLU A 90 -22.60 15.33 -19.07
N ALA A 91 -21.60 14.68 -19.67
CA ALA A 91 -21.84 13.75 -20.78
C ALA A 91 -22.74 12.57 -20.39
N ARG A 92 -22.54 11.99 -19.19
CA ARG A 92 -23.39 10.90 -18.65
C ARG A 92 -24.82 11.37 -18.43
N GLU A 93 -25.01 12.56 -17.87
CA GLU A 93 -26.33 13.15 -17.68
C GLU A 93 -27.03 13.43 -19.02
N ALA A 94 -26.30 13.98 -19.99
CA ALA A 94 -26.80 14.21 -21.34
C ALA A 94 -27.27 12.90 -21.97
N VAL A 95 -26.49 11.82 -21.89
CA VAL A 95 -26.90 10.48 -22.38
C VAL A 95 -28.12 9.94 -21.63
N GLY A 96 -28.19 10.14 -20.31
CA GLY A 96 -29.33 9.75 -19.49
C GLY A 96 -30.62 10.49 -19.86
N SER A 97 -30.50 11.77 -20.22
CA SER A 97 -31.62 12.65 -20.57
C SER A 97 -32.22 12.37 -21.97
N ILE A 98 -31.53 11.58 -22.81
CA ILE A 98 -32.03 11.20 -24.14
C ILE A 98 -33.38 10.50 -23.98
N LYS A 99 -34.42 10.91 -24.71
CA LYS A 99 -35.73 10.24 -24.68
C LYS A 99 -35.72 8.96 -25.52
N SER A 100 -36.44 7.93 -25.05
CA SER A 100 -36.63 6.68 -25.82
C SER A 100 -37.37 6.92 -27.15
N GLU A 101 -38.25 7.91 -27.17
CA GLU A 101 -38.97 8.39 -28.36
C GLU A 101 -37.98 8.87 -29.45
N SER A 102 -37.01 9.72 -29.09
CA SER A 102 -35.99 10.21 -30.02
C SER A 102 -35.11 9.09 -30.59
N LEU A 103 -34.77 8.07 -29.79
CA LEU A 103 -34.07 6.89 -30.28
C LEU A 103 -34.95 6.07 -31.26
N SER A 104 -36.25 6.02 -31.00
CA SER A 104 -37.21 5.33 -31.87
C SER A 104 -37.39 6.07 -33.20
N GLU A 105 -37.38 7.41 -33.18
CA GLU A 105 -37.41 8.26 -34.38
C GLU A 105 -36.18 8.01 -35.26
N ILE A 106 -34.97 8.05 -34.67
CA ILE A 106 -33.72 7.74 -35.41
C ILE A 106 -33.79 6.35 -36.03
N ARG A 107 -34.29 5.36 -35.28
CA ARG A 107 -34.47 4.00 -35.78
C ARG A 107 -35.50 3.92 -36.90
N SER A 108 -36.49 4.80 -36.99
CA SER A 108 -37.52 4.76 -38.03
C SER A 108 -37.04 5.28 -39.39
N LEU A 109 -35.93 6.02 -39.42
CA LEU A 109 -35.38 6.60 -40.65
C LEU A 109 -34.98 5.53 -41.68
N ARG A 110 -35.18 5.84 -42.96
CA ARG A 110 -34.82 4.95 -44.06
C ARG A 110 -33.31 4.74 -44.15
N ALA A 111 -32.52 5.78 -43.87
CA ALA A 111 -31.06 5.77 -43.83
C ALA A 111 -30.57 6.76 -42.75
N PRO A 112 -29.41 6.51 -42.12
CA PRO A 112 -28.85 7.42 -41.14
C PRO A 112 -28.28 8.66 -41.84
N PRO A 113 -28.59 9.88 -41.37
CA PRO A 113 -27.84 11.08 -41.75
C PRO A 113 -26.35 10.90 -41.44
N GLU A 114 -25.48 11.52 -42.23
CA GLU A 114 -24.01 11.35 -42.12
C GLU A 114 -23.49 11.58 -40.69
N ALA A 115 -23.85 12.70 -40.07
CA ALA A 115 -23.44 13.00 -38.69
C ALA A 115 -23.90 11.94 -37.67
N VAL A 116 -25.10 11.39 -37.83
CA VAL A 116 -25.64 10.35 -36.93
C VAL A 116 -24.93 9.02 -37.19
N ARG A 117 -24.64 8.71 -38.46
CA ARG A 117 -23.92 7.51 -38.86
C ARG A 117 -22.52 7.49 -38.26
N ASP A 118 -21.79 8.59 -38.35
CA ASP A 118 -20.40 8.67 -37.88
C ASP A 118 -20.33 8.51 -36.35
N ILE A 119 -21.22 9.18 -35.63
CA ILE A 119 -21.31 9.05 -34.16
C ILE A 119 -21.69 7.62 -33.76
N LEU A 120 -22.72 7.04 -34.37
CA LEU A 120 -23.15 5.67 -34.05
C LEU A 120 -22.09 4.64 -34.42
N GLN A 121 -21.34 4.86 -35.50
CA GLN A 121 -20.22 4.01 -35.89
C GLN A 121 -19.13 4.01 -34.82
N ALA A 122 -18.74 5.20 -34.32
CA ALA A 122 -17.78 5.31 -33.24
C ALA A 122 -18.25 4.59 -31.96
N VAL A 123 -19.50 4.80 -31.57
CA VAL A 123 -20.10 4.15 -30.38
C VAL A 123 -20.10 2.62 -30.52
N LEU A 124 -20.51 2.08 -31.67
CA LEU A 124 -20.50 0.64 -31.91
C LEU A 124 -19.10 0.04 -31.81
N LEU A 125 -18.10 0.71 -32.40
CA LEU A 125 -16.71 0.28 -32.34
C LEU A 125 -16.17 0.28 -30.91
N PHE A 126 -16.46 1.33 -30.12
CA PHE A 126 -16.09 1.37 -28.71
C PHE A 126 -16.75 0.26 -27.89
N MET A 127 -17.98 -0.12 -28.25
CA MET A 127 -18.71 -1.22 -27.60
C MET A 127 -18.35 -2.61 -28.14
N GLY A 128 -17.33 -2.71 -29.00
CA GLY A 128 -16.80 -3.98 -29.51
C GLY A 128 -17.60 -4.58 -30.67
N ILE A 129 -18.55 -3.84 -31.23
CA ILE A 129 -19.33 -4.25 -32.40
C ILE A 129 -18.61 -3.74 -33.64
N LEU A 130 -17.98 -4.64 -34.38
CA LEU A 130 -17.22 -4.31 -35.60
C LEU A 130 -18.10 -4.09 -36.83
N ASP A 131 -19.36 -4.54 -36.78
CA ASP A 131 -20.33 -4.32 -37.84
C ASP A 131 -20.90 -2.90 -37.73
N THR A 132 -20.55 -2.06 -38.71
CA THR A 132 -20.94 -0.66 -38.81
C THR A 132 -22.07 -0.44 -39.83
N SER A 133 -22.77 -1.52 -40.20
CA SER A 133 -23.95 -1.44 -41.06
C SER A 133 -25.10 -0.72 -40.35
N TRP A 134 -26.00 -0.11 -41.15
CA TRP A 134 -27.20 0.54 -40.61
C TRP A 134 -28.11 -0.44 -39.86
N GLU A 135 -28.15 -1.69 -40.28
CA GLU A 135 -28.92 -2.74 -39.58
C GLU A 135 -28.35 -3.03 -38.19
N ALA A 136 -27.02 -3.11 -38.06
CA ALA A 136 -26.36 -3.27 -36.77
C ALA A 136 -26.60 -2.06 -35.84
N MET A 137 -26.52 -0.83 -36.37
CA MET A 137 -26.86 0.39 -35.63
C MET A 137 -28.30 0.36 -35.10
N ARG A 138 -29.27 0.00 -35.96
CA ARG A 138 -30.68 -0.12 -35.56
C ARG A 138 -30.89 -1.19 -34.49
N LYS A 139 -30.23 -2.34 -34.63
CA LYS A 139 -30.31 -3.44 -33.66
C LYS A 139 -29.73 -3.04 -32.30
N PHE A 140 -28.62 -2.30 -32.31
CA PHE A 140 -27.99 -1.78 -31.11
C PHE A 140 -28.89 -0.77 -30.38
N LEU A 141 -29.46 0.21 -31.11
CA LEU A 141 -30.42 1.18 -30.55
C LEU A 141 -31.73 0.53 -30.06
N ALA A 142 -32.09 -0.65 -30.59
CA ALA A 142 -33.28 -1.38 -30.18
C ALA A 142 -33.11 -2.19 -28.88
N LYS A 143 -31.87 -2.34 -28.38
CA LYS A 143 -31.58 -3.08 -27.15
C LYS A 143 -32.13 -2.31 -25.94
N SER A 144 -32.95 -2.98 -25.13
CA SER A 144 -33.36 -2.44 -23.83
C SER A 144 -32.13 -2.24 -22.95
N GLY A 145 -31.93 -1.03 -22.43
CA GLY A 145 -30.77 -0.69 -21.60
C GLY A 145 -29.57 -0.11 -22.36
N VAL A 146 -29.69 0.19 -23.65
CA VAL A 146 -28.57 0.79 -24.43
C VAL A 146 -27.99 2.05 -23.78
N LYS A 147 -28.82 2.89 -23.15
CA LYS A 147 -28.37 4.09 -22.42
C LYS A 147 -27.51 3.75 -21.21
N GLU A 148 -27.96 2.77 -20.41
CA GLU A 148 -27.22 2.30 -19.24
C GLU A 148 -25.89 1.67 -19.66
N GLU A 149 -25.87 0.96 -20.79
CA GLU A 149 -24.66 0.36 -21.33
C GLU A 149 -23.64 1.41 -21.79
N ILE A 150 -24.11 2.51 -22.39
CA ILE A 150 -23.26 3.65 -22.78
C ILE A 150 -22.78 4.41 -21.54
N ILE A 151 -23.65 4.67 -20.56
CA ILE A 151 -23.28 5.37 -19.32
C ILE A 151 -22.26 4.55 -18.52
N ASN A 152 -22.47 3.25 -18.38
CA ASN A 152 -21.58 2.37 -17.61
C ASN A 152 -20.40 1.83 -18.41
N PHE A 153 -20.14 2.39 -19.60
CA PHE A 153 -19.03 1.98 -20.43
C PHE A 153 -17.69 2.23 -19.71
N ASP A 154 -16.79 1.24 -19.80
CA ASP A 154 -15.46 1.30 -19.21
C ASP A 154 -14.42 1.65 -20.28
N ALA A 155 -13.91 2.88 -20.20
CA ALA A 155 -12.94 3.41 -21.15
C ALA A 155 -11.61 2.63 -21.17
N HIS A 156 -11.26 1.90 -20.11
CA HIS A 156 -10.04 1.09 -20.06
C HIS A 156 -10.10 -0.14 -20.97
N ARG A 157 -11.29 -0.50 -21.46
CA ARG A 157 -11.48 -1.63 -22.38
C ARG A 157 -11.16 -1.29 -23.83
N ILE A 158 -10.94 -0.02 -24.15
CA ILE A 158 -10.63 0.43 -25.50
C ILE A 158 -9.20 -0.01 -25.86
N THR A 159 -9.06 -0.82 -26.91
CA THR A 159 -7.75 -1.17 -27.46
C THR A 159 -7.20 -0.06 -28.36
N SER A 160 -5.87 0.04 -28.48
CA SER A 160 -5.22 1.06 -29.31
C SER A 160 -5.68 1.02 -30.78
N ASP A 161 -6.02 -0.17 -31.29
CA ASP A 161 -6.55 -0.34 -32.64
C ASP A 161 -7.94 0.26 -32.83
N VAL A 162 -8.80 0.21 -31.81
CA VAL A 162 -10.13 0.85 -31.84
C VAL A 162 -9.98 2.36 -31.77
N HIS A 163 -9.09 2.86 -30.89
CA HIS A 163 -8.82 4.29 -30.76
C HIS A 163 -8.24 4.93 -32.04
N LYS A 164 -7.53 4.17 -32.88
CA LYS A 164 -7.01 4.67 -34.17
C LYS A 164 -8.03 4.66 -35.31
N LYS A 165 -9.11 3.87 -35.15
CA LYS A 165 -10.15 3.69 -36.17
C LYS A 165 -11.30 4.68 -36.02
N VAL A 166 -11.43 5.28 -34.84
CA VAL A 166 -12.34 6.39 -34.53
C VAL A 166 -11.56 7.69 -34.69
#